data_AF-A0A511K729-F1
#
_entry.id   AF-A0A511K729-F1
#
_cell.length_a   1.000
_cell.length_b   1.000
_cell.length_c   1.000
_cell.angle_alpha   90.00
_cell.angle_beta   90.00
_cell.angle_gamma   90.00
#
_symmetry.space_group_name_H-M   'P 1'
#
loop_
_entity.id
_entity.type
_entity.pdbx_description
1 polymer ?
#
loop_
_entity_poly.entity_id
_entity_poly.type
_entity_poly.pdbx_seq_one_letter_code
_entity_poly.pdbx_strand_id
1 'polypeptide(L)'
;MKPFFTFLVWAAILLSVAFVPFVPLEYRSVREVIRTTWSSGELAEQWWSRKLSWAGGPVWRYAGALLLGYRLHQTAAHEHPLLVPDITTRTFTQDGITYAYDAPLYPSLAVPHLGTLAVVFFALFITLIALAMIFVVVRNICLGTSAIQIERTRLWRTQDGGKPVYDARVALWVPIDADSQGEQGAVVFVEPDTLLFDLGAGENWRRVMGEKWLQWFVPRASDLHDLNPRVVDELRERARKKG
;
A
#
# COMPACT_ATOMS: atom_id res chain seq x y z
N MET A 1 -3.36 -9.55 -13.76
CA MET A 1 -2.35 -9.61 -12.68
C MET A 1 -1.13 -8.73 -12.99
N LYS A 2 -0.36 -8.99 -14.05
CA LYS A 2 0.88 -8.25 -14.34
C LYS A 2 0.72 -6.72 -14.45
N PRO A 3 -0.24 -6.15 -15.20
CA PRO A 3 -0.40 -4.69 -15.28
C PRO A 3 -0.64 -4.03 -13.91
N PHE A 4 -1.45 -4.67 -13.07
CA PHE A 4 -1.76 -4.21 -11.73
C PHE A 4 -0.52 -4.27 -10.81
N PHE A 5 0.25 -5.36 -10.87
CA PHE A 5 1.50 -5.48 -10.14
C PHE A 5 2.53 -4.42 -10.55
N THR A 6 2.74 -4.25 -11.87
CA THR A 6 3.64 -3.23 -12.41
C THR A 6 3.22 -1.82 -11.98
N PHE A 7 1.92 -1.52 -11.99
CA PHE A 7 1.39 -0.26 -11.47
C PHE A 7 1.70 -0.06 -9.98
N LEU A 8 1.45 -1.08 -9.14
CA LEU A 8 1.74 -1.01 -7.70
C LEU A 8 3.22 -0.75 -7.43
N VAL A 9 4.12 -1.45 -8.13
CA VAL A 9 5.56 -1.28 -7.97
C VAL A 9 5.99 0.14 -8.36
N TRP A 10 5.51 0.65 -9.49
CA TRP A 10 5.79 2.03 -9.90
C TRP A 10 5.24 3.06 -8.93
N ALA A 11 4.01 2.88 -8.44
CA ALA A 11 3.41 3.76 -7.45
C ALA A 11 4.25 3.78 -6.16
N ALA A 12 4.67 2.63 -5.65
CA ALA A 12 5.50 2.53 -4.46
C ALA A 12 6.87 3.22 -4.64
N ILE A 13 7.53 3.03 -5.80
CA ILE A 13 8.80 3.68 -6.11
C ILE A 13 8.63 5.21 -6.19
N LEU A 14 7.64 5.69 -6.95
CA LEU A 14 7.40 7.11 -7.14
C LEU A 14 7.06 7.81 -5.82
N LEU A 15 6.20 7.19 -5.00
CA LEU A 15 5.89 7.71 -3.66
C LEU A 15 7.13 7.71 -2.75
N SER A 16 7.93 6.64 -2.77
CA SER A 16 9.18 6.56 -1.99
C SER A 16 10.19 7.65 -2.37
N VAL A 17 10.36 7.89 -3.67
CA VAL A 17 11.23 8.97 -4.18
C VAL A 17 10.67 10.33 -3.78
N ALA A 18 9.36 10.53 -3.87
CA ALA A 18 8.71 11.76 -3.44
C ALA A 18 8.91 12.03 -1.94
N PHE A 19 8.97 10.99 -1.09
CA PHE A 19 9.19 11.16 0.35
C PHE A 19 10.55 11.73 0.73
N VAL A 20 11.59 11.45 -0.05
CA VAL A 20 12.98 11.83 0.29
C VAL A 20 13.10 13.32 0.69
N PRO A 21 12.58 14.29 -0.08
CA PRO A 21 12.61 15.69 0.32
C PRO A 21 11.62 16.06 1.44
N PHE A 22 10.45 15.41 1.53
CA PHE A 22 9.39 15.82 2.47
C PHE A 22 9.61 15.31 3.90
N VAL A 23 10.14 14.09 4.06
CA VAL A 23 10.35 13.48 5.38
C VAL A 23 11.21 14.33 6.32
N PRO A 24 12.39 14.86 5.92
CA PRO A 24 13.20 15.67 6.83
C PRO A 24 12.54 17.00 7.20
N LEU A 25 11.75 17.59 6.30
CA LEU A 25 10.99 18.81 6.55
C LEU A 25 9.87 18.56 7.57
N GLU A 26 9.04 17.55 7.33
CA GLU A 26 7.97 17.18 8.23
C GLU A 26 8.48 16.73 9.60
N TYR A 27 9.60 16.00 9.64
CA TYR A 27 10.20 15.60 10.92
C TYR A 27 10.58 16.82 11.78
N ARG A 28 11.15 17.86 11.18
CA ARG A 28 11.49 19.11 11.87
C ARG A 28 10.23 19.87 12.30
N SER A 29 9.24 19.99 11.40
CA SER A 29 7.95 20.61 11.69
C SER A 29 7.23 19.95 12.87
N VAL A 30 7.11 18.61 12.85
CA VAL A 30 6.48 17.84 13.92
C VAL A 30 7.25 17.99 15.23
N ARG A 31 8.59 17.92 15.18
CA ARG A 31 9.42 18.06 16.38
C ARG A 31 9.23 19.40 17.06
N GLU A 32 9.17 20.48 16.29
CA GLU A 32 8.99 21.82 16.87
C GLU A 32 7.57 22.03 17.37
N VAL A 33 6.56 21.55 16.64
CA VAL A 33 5.18 21.59 17.14
C VAL A 33 5.07 20.82 18.45
N ILE A 34 5.64 19.61 18.56
CA ILE A 34 5.63 18.84 19.82
C ILE A 34 6.30 19.63 20.93
N ARG A 35 7.46 20.24 20.64
CA ARG A 35 8.18 21.08 21.60
C ARG A 35 7.30 22.21 22.10
N THR A 36 6.75 23.02 21.21
CA THR A 36 5.86 24.14 21.53
C THR A 36 4.62 23.68 22.27
N THR A 37 4.09 22.51 21.92
CA THR A 37 2.91 21.98 22.56
C THR A 37 3.14 21.70 24.04
N TRP A 38 4.34 21.21 24.41
CA TRP A 38 4.73 20.89 25.78
C TRP A 38 5.44 22.02 26.54
N SER A 39 6.07 22.96 25.86
CA SER A 39 6.83 24.04 26.51
C SER A 39 6.11 25.39 26.55
N SER A 40 5.01 25.57 25.81
CA SER A 40 4.28 26.84 25.79
C SER A 40 3.40 27.01 27.04
N GLY A 41 3.60 28.13 27.75
CA GLY A 41 2.72 28.55 28.84
C GLY A 41 1.28 28.80 28.38
N GLU A 42 1.09 29.27 27.15
CA GLU A 42 -0.23 29.53 26.58
C GLU A 42 -1.04 28.24 26.42
N LEU A 43 -0.41 27.14 25.98
CA LEU A 43 -1.05 25.84 25.89
C LEU A 43 -1.30 25.22 27.26
N ALA A 44 -0.41 25.48 28.23
CA ALA A 44 -0.60 25.06 29.61
C ALA A 44 -1.91 25.63 30.18
N GLU A 45 -2.16 26.92 29.94
CA GLU A 45 -3.35 27.63 30.41
C GLU A 45 -4.60 27.36 29.57
N GLN A 46 -4.49 27.37 28.24
CA GLN A 46 -5.65 27.25 27.35
C GLN A 46 -6.17 25.82 27.21
N TRP A 47 -5.33 24.80 27.40
CA TRP A 47 -5.72 23.40 27.16
C TRP A 47 -5.39 22.47 28.33
N TRP A 48 -4.14 22.41 28.76
CA TRP A 48 -3.70 21.42 29.76
C TRP A 48 -4.39 21.58 31.12
N SER A 49 -4.63 22.82 31.55
CA SER A 49 -5.32 23.13 32.81
C SER A 49 -6.84 22.89 32.75
N ARG A 50 -7.45 22.86 31.55
CA ARG A 50 -8.90 22.84 31.40
C ARG A 50 -9.47 21.44 31.60
N LYS A 51 -10.51 21.30 32.42
CA LYS A 51 -11.24 20.03 32.60
C LYS A 51 -11.86 19.50 31.30
N LEU A 52 -12.30 20.39 30.39
CA LEU A 52 -12.84 20.03 29.08
C LEU A 52 -11.84 19.28 28.17
N SER A 53 -10.54 19.48 28.37
CA SER A 53 -9.53 18.73 27.62
C SER A 53 -9.54 17.22 27.94
N TRP A 54 -10.18 16.80 29.05
CA TRP A 54 -10.37 15.40 29.42
C TRP A 54 -11.67 14.77 28.89
N ALA A 55 -12.54 15.55 28.23
CA ALA A 55 -13.89 15.08 27.87
C ALA A 55 -13.90 13.82 26.97
N GLY A 56 -12.90 13.67 26.09
CA GLY A 56 -12.72 12.48 25.24
C GLY A 56 -11.64 11.51 25.73
N GLY A 57 -11.24 11.60 27.00
CA GLY A 57 -10.17 10.78 27.58
C GLY A 57 -8.75 11.19 27.14
N PRO A 58 -7.75 10.33 27.44
CA PRO A 58 -6.34 10.64 27.18
C PRO A 58 -6.05 10.95 25.71
N VAL A 59 -6.60 10.17 24.78
CA VAL A 59 -6.36 10.34 23.34
C VAL A 59 -6.81 11.72 22.86
N TRP A 60 -8.02 12.15 23.25
CA TRP A 60 -8.52 13.48 22.93
C TRP A 60 -7.66 14.59 23.51
N ARG A 61 -7.20 14.44 24.75
CA ARG A 61 -6.35 15.43 25.42
C ARG A 61 -5.06 15.68 24.66
N TYR A 62 -4.37 14.63 24.22
CA TYR A 62 -3.13 14.77 23.45
C TYR A 62 -3.36 15.21 22.00
N ALA A 63 -4.37 14.65 21.32
CA ALA A 63 -4.68 15.01 19.93
C ALA A 63 -5.13 16.47 19.81
N GLY A 64 -6.03 16.92 20.70
CA GLY A 64 -6.49 18.31 20.75
C GLY A 64 -5.36 19.29 21.08
N ALA A 65 -4.43 18.90 21.96
CA ALA A 65 -3.26 19.73 22.25
C ALA A 65 -2.36 19.89 21.02
N LEU A 66 -2.05 18.80 20.31
CA LEU A 66 -1.24 18.87 19.09
C LEU A 66 -1.91 19.74 18.02
N LEU A 67 -3.24 19.63 17.82
CA LEU A 67 -3.98 20.49 16.90
C LEU A 67 -3.90 21.97 17.29
N LEU A 68 -4.05 22.29 18.58
CA LEU A 68 -3.88 23.64 19.10
C LEU A 68 -2.43 24.12 18.96
N GLY A 69 -1.44 23.24 19.15
CA GLY A 69 -0.02 23.53 18.90
C GLY A 69 0.27 23.89 17.45
N TYR A 70 -0.29 23.14 16.50
CA TYR A 70 -0.22 23.49 15.07
C TYR A 70 -0.87 24.85 14.78
N ARG A 71 -2.05 25.11 15.37
CA ARG A 71 -2.75 26.40 15.21
C ARG A 71 -1.93 27.56 15.79
N LEU A 72 -1.35 27.37 16.97
CA LEU A 72 -0.54 28.38 17.64
C LEU A 72 0.71 28.73 16.83
N HIS A 73 1.39 27.72 16.28
CA HIS A 73 2.53 27.93 15.39
C HIS A 73 2.15 28.65 14.10
N GLN A 74 0.95 28.42 13.56
CA GLN A 74 0.48 29.13 12.38
C GLN A 74 0.17 30.60 12.67
N THR A 75 -0.38 30.90 13.84
CA THR A 75 -0.62 32.29 14.27
C THR A 75 0.68 33.03 14.61
N ALA A 76 1.64 32.34 15.23
CA ALA A 76 2.97 32.87 15.56
C ALA A 76 4.00 32.70 14.43
N ALA A 77 3.56 32.35 13.22
CA ALA A 77 4.42 32.01 12.09
C ALA A 77 5.39 33.13 11.67
N HIS A 78 5.01 34.40 11.94
CA HIS A 78 5.83 35.57 11.64
C HIS A 78 6.92 35.80 12.69
N GLU A 79 6.77 35.26 13.90
CA GLU A 79 7.68 35.46 15.03
C GLU A 79 8.73 34.34 15.11
N HIS A 80 8.36 33.11 14.70
CA HIS A 80 9.23 31.93 14.80
C HIS A 80 9.17 31.03 13.54
N PRO A 81 9.84 31.41 12.43
CA PRO A 81 9.91 30.58 11.23
C PRO A 81 10.74 29.31 11.47
N LEU A 82 10.25 28.17 10.97
CA LEU A 82 10.69 26.84 11.38
C LEU A 82 11.83 26.26 10.53
N LEU A 83 11.99 26.70 9.28
CA LEU A 83 12.84 26.02 8.29
C LEU A 83 13.53 26.98 7.30
N VAL A 84 14.83 27.22 7.54
CA VAL A 84 15.94 27.38 6.56
C VAL A 84 16.27 28.82 6.05
N PRO A 85 17.58 29.15 5.86
CA PRO A 85 18.21 30.47 6.03
C PRO A 85 18.36 31.27 4.73
N ASP A 86 17.62 30.90 3.67
CA ASP A 86 17.62 31.65 2.41
C ASP A 86 16.55 32.74 2.50
N ILE A 87 16.99 33.80 3.16
CA ILE A 87 16.26 35.03 3.31
C ILE A 87 16.47 35.84 2.03
N THR A 88 15.39 36.16 1.33
CA THR A 88 15.45 37.16 0.26
C THR A 88 15.00 38.48 0.83
N THR A 89 15.89 39.48 0.79
CA THR A 89 15.53 40.86 1.13
C THR A 89 14.62 41.39 0.03
N ARG A 90 13.34 41.57 0.35
CA ARG A 90 12.40 42.25 -0.54
C ARG A 90 12.33 43.71 -0.12
N THR A 91 12.55 44.60 -1.08
CA THR A 91 12.38 46.03 -0.88
C THR A 91 11.03 46.46 -1.40
N PHE A 92 10.21 47.09 -0.55
CA PHE A 92 8.99 47.77 -0.97
C PHE A 92 9.12 49.25 -0.65
N THR A 93 8.78 50.11 -1.63
CA THR A 93 8.86 51.56 -1.47
C THR A 93 7.46 52.11 -1.28
N GLN A 94 7.22 52.73 -0.12
CA GLN A 94 5.97 53.42 0.20
C GLN A 94 6.31 54.83 0.64
N ASP A 95 5.62 55.83 0.08
CA ASP A 95 5.81 57.25 0.37
C ASP A 95 7.27 57.74 0.23
N GLY A 96 7.98 57.21 -0.77
CA GLY A 96 9.37 57.57 -1.05
C GLY A 96 10.40 56.97 -0.09
N ILE A 97 9.97 56.15 0.88
CA ILE A 97 10.83 55.43 1.81
C ILE A 97 10.89 53.97 1.39
N THR A 98 12.09 53.46 1.15
CA THR A 98 12.31 52.05 0.81
C THR A 98 12.49 51.23 2.08
N TYR A 99 11.54 50.35 2.33
CA TYR A 99 11.58 49.38 3.43
C TYR A 99 12.12 48.06 2.89
N ALA A 100 13.22 47.57 3.46
CA ALA A 100 13.73 46.23 3.21
C ALA A 100 13.19 45.31 4.31
N TYR A 101 12.53 44.22 3.91
CA TYR A 101 12.13 43.17 4.84
C TYR A 101 12.61 41.80 4.36
N ASP A 102 12.92 40.97 5.33
CA ASP A 102 13.43 39.63 5.16
C ASP A 102 12.27 38.67 4.95
N ALA A 103 12.19 38.07 3.75
CA ALA A 103 11.15 37.12 3.40
C ALA A 103 11.74 35.73 3.10
N PRO A 104 11.16 34.64 3.64
CA PRO A 104 11.57 33.30 3.29
C PRO A 104 11.30 33.03 1.81
N LEU A 105 12.26 32.40 1.12
CA LEU A 105 12.15 32.04 -0.30
C LEU A 105 10.92 31.15 -0.58
N TYR A 106 10.55 30.29 0.37
CA TYR A 106 9.38 29.40 0.31
C TYR A 106 8.50 29.55 1.56
N PRO A 107 7.58 30.54 1.59
CA PRO A 107 6.77 30.83 2.78
C PRO A 107 5.85 29.66 3.18
N SER A 108 5.41 28.84 2.22
CA SER A 108 4.58 27.65 2.47
C SER A 108 5.35 26.47 3.10
N LEU A 109 6.69 26.51 3.09
CA LEU A 109 7.56 25.50 3.70
C LEU A 109 8.19 26.01 5.01
N ALA A 110 8.09 27.30 5.28
CA ALA A 110 8.63 27.94 6.48
C ALA A 110 7.76 27.70 7.74
N VAL A 111 6.50 27.28 7.54
CA VAL A 111 5.49 27.13 8.60
C VAL A 111 4.90 25.72 8.58
N PRO A 112 4.70 25.06 9.73
CA PRO A 112 4.14 23.73 9.81
C PRO A 112 2.63 23.79 9.48
N HIS A 113 2.24 23.21 8.35
CA HIS A 113 0.85 23.14 7.93
C HIS A 113 0.23 21.77 8.22
N LEU A 114 -0.98 21.77 8.77
CA LEU A 114 -1.75 20.53 8.94
C LEU A 114 -2.03 19.84 7.60
N GLY A 115 -2.15 20.62 6.52
CA GLY A 115 -2.33 20.09 5.16
C GLY A 115 -1.15 19.26 4.67
N THR A 116 0.09 19.70 4.90
CA THR A 116 1.27 18.96 4.47
C THR A 116 1.45 17.69 5.29
N LEU A 117 1.22 17.76 6.60
CA LEU A 117 1.18 16.60 7.49
C LEU A 117 0.15 15.57 7.02
N ALA A 118 -1.07 16.02 6.68
CA ALA A 118 -2.13 15.13 6.19
C ALA A 118 -1.73 14.47 4.87
N VAL A 119 -1.17 15.23 3.91
CA VAL A 119 -0.70 14.69 2.63
C VAL A 119 0.38 13.63 2.84
N VAL A 120 1.38 13.91 3.68
CA VAL A 120 2.47 12.96 3.98
C VAL A 120 1.94 11.73 4.70
N PHE A 121 1.02 11.90 5.65
CA PHE A 121 0.35 10.78 6.33
C PHE A 121 -0.41 9.87 5.35
N PHE A 122 -1.27 10.45 4.50
CA PHE A 122 -2.04 9.66 3.52
C PHE A 122 -1.14 9.01 2.49
N ALA A 123 -0.13 9.72 1.99
CA ALA A 123 0.83 9.15 1.07
C ALA A 123 1.57 7.95 1.71
N LEU A 124 1.94 8.06 2.99
CA LEU A 124 2.68 7.00 3.70
C LEU A 124 1.78 5.80 3.93
N PHE A 125 0.53 6.05 4.31
CA PHE A 125 -0.50 5.02 4.44
C PHE A 125 -0.75 4.28 3.13
N ILE A 126 -0.93 5.00 2.01
CA ILE A 126 -1.10 4.41 0.67
C ILE A 126 0.13 3.59 0.28
N THR A 127 1.34 4.08 0.59
CA THR A 127 2.59 3.37 0.29
C THR A 127 2.69 2.06 1.08
N LEU A 128 2.33 2.06 2.37
CA LEU A 128 2.29 0.85 3.18
C LEU A 128 1.26 -0.17 2.65
N ILE A 129 0.08 0.28 2.24
CA ILE A 129 -0.92 -0.58 1.60
C ILE A 129 -0.36 -1.16 0.30
N ALA A 130 0.26 -0.34 -0.55
CA ALA A 130 0.85 -0.80 -1.80
C ALA A 130 1.93 -1.86 -1.56
N LEU A 131 2.81 -1.67 -0.58
CA LEU A 131 3.83 -2.65 -0.19
C LEU A 131 3.21 -3.96 0.32
N ALA A 132 2.16 -3.88 1.14
CA ALA A 132 1.44 -5.07 1.60
C ALA A 132 0.79 -5.82 0.43
N MET A 133 0.19 -5.10 -0.52
CA MET A 133 -0.38 -5.70 -1.73
C MET A 133 0.69 -6.32 -2.63
N ILE A 134 1.83 -5.66 -2.82
CA ILE A 134 3.00 -6.21 -3.55
C ILE A 134 3.43 -7.52 -2.90
N PHE A 135 3.58 -7.56 -1.58
CA PHE A 135 3.95 -8.77 -0.85
C PHE A 135 2.96 -9.91 -1.08
N VAL A 136 1.65 -9.64 -0.98
CA VAL A 136 0.60 -10.63 -1.23
C VAL A 136 0.64 -11.13 -2.68
N VAL A 137 0.81 -10.23 -3.66
CA VAL A 137 0.88 -10.60 -5.08
C VAL A 137 2.12 -11.45 -5.36
N VAL A 138 3.29 -11.06 -4.86
CA VAL A 138 4.53 -11.85 -4.99
C VAL A 138 4.33 -13.24 -4.38
N ARG A 139 3.77 -13.32 -3.17
CA ARG A 139 3.49 -14.60 -2.50
C ARG A 139 2.55 -15.47 -3.34
N ASN A 140 1.47 -14.90 -3.87
CA ASN A 140 0.50 -15.63 -4.69
C ASN A 140 1.10 -16.11 -6.01
N ILE A 141 1.94 -15.28 -6.66
CA ILE A 141 2.70 -15.67 -7.85
C ILE A 141 3.64 -16.84 -7.52
N CYS A 142 4.43 -16.74 -6.45
CA CYS A 142 5.34 -17.82 -6.05
C CYS A 142 4.61 -19.13 -5.78
N LEU A 143 3.41 -19.08 -5.20
CA LEU A 143 2.58 -20.24 -4.94
C LEU A 143 1.76 -20.72 -6.15
N GLY A 144 1.79 -20.01 -7.28
CA GLY A 144 0.97 -20.34 -8.45
C GLY A 144 -0.54 -20.32 -8.14
N THR A 145 -0.97 -19.51 -7.16
CA THR A 145 -2.37 -19.47 -6.73
C THR A 145 -3.08 -18.23 -7.25
N SER A 146 -4.27 -18.43 -7.80
CA SER A 146 -5.19 -17.34 -8.12
C SER A 146 -6.00 -16.91 -6.90
N ALA A 147 -6.43 -15.65 -6.87
CA ALA A 147 -7.32 -15.15 -5.79
C ALA A 147 -8.61 -15.99 -5.68
N ILE A 148 -9.13 -16.45 -6.82
CA ILE A 148 -10.30 -17.33 -6.90
C ILE A 148 -10.03 -18.68 -6.24
N GLN A 149 -8.85 -19.29 -6.47
CA GLN A 149 -8.48 -20.53 -5.78
C GLN A 149 -8.37 -20.33 -4.28
N ILE A 150 -7.74 -19.25 -3.81
CA ILE A 150 -7.60 -18.97 -2.37
C ILE A 150 -8.97 -18.83 -1.71
N GLU A 151 -9.90 -18.10 -2.34
CA GLU A 151 -11.26 -17.94 -1.82
C GLU A 151 -12.03 -19.26 -1.81
N ARG A 152 -11.91 -20.04 -2.88
CA ARG A 152 -12.52 -21.37 -2.99
C ARG A 152 -12.01 -22.33 -1.93
N THR A 153 -10.70 -22.37 -1.69
CA THR A 153 -10.07 -23.16 -0.63
C THR A 153 -10.53 -22.69 0.76
N ARG A 154 -10.64 -21.38 0.97
CA ARG A 154 -11.14 -20.83 2.24
C ARG A 154 -12.58 -21.24 2.51
N LEU A 155 -13.45 -21.12 1.51
CA LEU A 155 -14.85 -21.52 1.60
C LEU A 155 -15.00 -23.01 1.88
N TRP A 156 -14.18 -23.84 1.22
CA TRP A 156 -14.13 -25.27 1.45
C TRP A 156 -13.76 -25.61 2.91
N ARG A 157 -12.67 -25.04 3.44
CA ARG A 157 -12.24 -25.28 4.83
C ARG A 157 -13.25 -24.79 5.87
N THR A 158 -14.00 -23.73 5.57
CA THR A 158 -15.06 -23.26 6.47
C THR A 158 -16.30 -24.16 6.48
N GLN A 159 -16.43 -25.08 5.51
CA GLN A 159 -17.55 -26.02 5.41
C GLN A 159 -17.28 -27.37 6.07
N ASP A 160 -16.07 -27.62 6.59
CA ASP A 160 -15.72 -28.86 7.34
C ASP A 160 -16.53 -28.94 8.65
N GLY A 161 -17.72 -29.55 8.57
CA GLY A 161 -18.62 -29.78 9.71
C GLY A 161 -20.13 -29.72 9.38
N GLY A 162 -20.52 -29.23 8.21
CA GLY A 162 -21.92 -29.15 7.77
C GLY A 162 -22.13 -29.57 6.31
N LYS A 163 -23.37 -29.81 5.89
CA LYS A 163 -23.67 -30.05 4.46
C LYS A 163 -23.24 -28.82 3.64
N PRO A 164 -22.33 -28.96 2.66
CA PRO A 164 -21.87 -27.82 1.88
C PRO A 164 -23.04 -27.27 1.06
N VAL A 165 -23.28 -25.96 1.16
CA VAL A 165 -24.28 -25.25 0.34
C VAL A 165 -23.83 -25.12 -1.12
N TYR A 166 -22.51 -25.27 -1.37
CA TYR A 166 -21.87 -25.12 -2.67
C TYR A 166 -20.72 -26.12 -2.81
N ASP A 167 -20.65 -26.86 -3.92
CA ASP A 167 -19.50 -27.73 -4.22
C ASP A 167 -18.32 -26.88 -4.73
N ALA A 168 -17.28 -26.76 -3.91
CA ALA A 168 -16.10 -25.97 -4.20
C ALA A 168 -15.10 -26.67 -5.14
N ARG A 169 -15.40 -27.89 -5.61
CA ARG A 169 -14.56 -28.63 -6.55
C ARG A 169 -14.68 -28.08 -7.97
N VAL A 170 -13.60 -28.16 -8.74
CA VAL A 170 -13.63 -27.81 -10.18
C VAL A 170 -13.73 -29.07 -11.00
N ALA A 171 -14.74 -29.12 -11.87
CA ALA A 171 -14.84 -30.12 -12.92
C ALA A 171 -13.86 -29.79 -14.05
N LEU A 172 -12.79 -30.57 -14.17
CA LEU A 172 -11.82 -30.45 -15.26
C LEU A 172 -12.03 -31.62 -16.23
N TRP A 173 -12.19 -31.33 -17.52
CA TRP A 173 -12.16 -32.35 -18.55
C TRP A 173 -10.71 -32.73 -18.83
N VAL A 174 -10.37 -34.02 -18.71
CA VAL A 174 -9.01 -34.54 -18.89
C VAL A 174 -9.03 -35.63 -19.95
N PRO A 175 -8.21 -35.52 -21.03
CA PRO A 175 -8.10 -36.57 -22.04
C PRO A 175 -7.38 -37.79 -21.45
N ILE A 176 -7.89 -38.99 -21.74
CA ILE A 176 -7.37 -40.26 -21.19
C ILE A 176 -6.09 -40.70 -21.93
N ASP A 177 -6.01 -40.40 -23.22
CA ASP A 177 -4.85 -40.65 -24.06
C ASP A 177 -4.25 -39.34 -24.58
N ALA A 178 -2.93 -39.23 -24.48
CA ALA A 178 -2.18 -38.04 -24.89
C ALA A 178 -2.25 -37.79 -26.41
N ASP A 179 -2.45 -38.85 -27.20
CA ASP A 179 -2.50 -38.80 -28.67
C ASP A 179 -3.92 -38.70 -29.24
N SER A 180 -4.96 -38.93 -28.42
CA SER A 180 -6.34 -38.72 -28.86
C SER A 180 -6.64 -37.22 -28.85
N GLN A 181 -6.84 -36.63 -30.03
CA GLN A 181 -7.18 -35.22 -30.23
C GLN A 181 -8.58 -34.86 -29.69
N GLY A 182 -8.82 -35.02 -28.39
CA GLY A 182 -10.05 -34.58 -27.74
C GLY A 182 -11.20 -35.58 -27.72
N GLU A 183 -11.06 -36.76 -28.36
CA GLU A 183 -12.20 -37.66 -28.58
C GLU A 183 -12.59 -38.52 -27.36
N GLN A 184 -11.63 -38.84 -26.48
CA GLN A 184 -11.88 -39.61 -25.26
C GLN A 184 -11.31 -38.90 -24.04
N GLY A 185 -12.19 -38.59 -23.08
CA GLY A 185 -11.81 -37.92 -21.84
C GLY A 185 -12.83 -38.12 -20.74
N ALA A 186 -12.40 -37.93 -19.49
CA ALA A 186 -13.26 -38.00 -18.32
C ALA A 186 -13.32 -36.64 -17.62
N VAL A 187 -14.47 -36.32 -17.05
CA VAL A 187 -14.61 -35.17 -16.16
C VAL A 187 -14.14 -35.58 -14.77
N VAL A 188 -13.05 -34.97 -14.31
CA VAL A 188 -12.48 -35.21 -12.98
C VAL A 188 -12.76 -34.01 -12.10
N PHE A 189 -13.33 -34.26 -10.92
CA PHE A 189 -13.50 -33.25 -9.89
C PHE A 189 -12.19 -33.06 -9.13
N VAL A 190 -11.61 -31.87 -9.25
CA VAL A 190 -10.39 -31.47 -8.58
C VAL A 190 -10.73 -30.84 -7.23
N GLU A 191 -10.08 -31.32 -6.17
CA GLU A 191 -10.22 -30.76 -4.83
C GLU A 191 -9.71 -29.31 -4.77
N PRO A 192 -10.36 -28.44 -4.00
CA PRO A 192 -10.02 -27.02 -3.95
C PRO A 192 -8.63 -26.73 -3.39
N ASP A 193 -8.05 -27.62 -2.57
CA ASP A 193 -6.68 -27.51 -2.06
C ASP A 193 -5.60 -27.90 -3.09
N THR A 194 -5.98 -28.44 -4.26
CA THR A 194 -5.02 -28.86 -5.29
C THR A 194 -4.42 -27.65 -6.02
N LEU A 195 -3.10 -27.53 -5.99
CA LEU A 195 -2.34 -26.45 -6.64
C LEU A 195 -2.19 -26.71 -8.15
N LEU A 196 -3.27 -26.47 -8.90
CA LEU A 196 -3.36 -26.74 -10.35
C LEU A 196 -2.33 -26.00 -11.20
N PHE A 197 -1.92 -24.79 -10.80
CA PHE A 197 -1.04 -23.92 -11.59
C PHE A 197 0.34 -23.69 -10.95
N ASP A 198 0.67 -24.42 -9.88
CA ASP A 198 1.97 -24.29 -9.25
C ASP A 198 3.02 -25.11 -10.01
N LEU A 199 3.94 -24.44 -10.70
CA LEU A 199 5.06 -25.04 -11.43
C LEU A 199 6.38 -24.86 -10.68
N GLY A 200 6.32 -24.34 -9.45
CA GLY A 200 7.47 -23.91 -8.65
C GLY A 200 7.68 -22.40 -8.73
N ALA A 201 8.12 -21.81 -7.62
CA ALA A 201 8.19 -20.35 -7.44
C ALA A 201 8.95 -19.61 -8.55
N GLY A 202 10.09 -20.14 -9.00
CA GLY A 202 10.88 -19.54 -10.07
C GLY A 202 10.18 -19.58 -11.42
N GLU A 203 9.52 -20.70 -11.74
CA GLU A 203 8.82 -20.87 -13.02
C GLU A 203 7.53 -20.04 -13.07
N ASN A 204 6.79 -20.02 -11.96
CA ASN A 204 5.61 -19.17 -11.82
C ASN A 204 5.97 -17.69 -11.98
N TRP A 205 7.07 -17.25 -11.36
CA TRP A 205 7.57 -15.88 -11.50
C TRP A 205 7.97 -15.56 -12.93
N ARG A 206 8.74 -16.45 -13.57
CA ARG A 206 9.20 -16.30 -14.95
C ARG A 206 8.04 -16.17 -15.94
N ARG A 207 6.96 -16.92 -15.74
CA ARG A 207 5.75 -16.86 -16.59
C ARG A 207 4.96 -15.57 -16.42
N VAL A 208 4.85 -15.07 -15.20
CA VAL A 208 4.14 -13.81 -14.93
C VAL A 208 4.96 -12.61 -15.40
N MET A 209 6.24 -12.55 -15.01
CA MET A 209 7.09 -11.38 -15.21
C MET A 209 7.82 -11.38 -16.55
N GLY A 210 8.05 -12.56 -17.13
CA GLY A 210 8.87 -12.75 -18.32
C GLY A 210 10.32 -13.08 -17.97
N GLU A 211 11.03 -13.65 -18.94
CA GLU A 211 12.43 -14.07 -18.78
C GLU A 211 13.41 -12.90 -18.70
N LYS A 212 13.08 -11.81 -19.39
CA LYS A 212 13.95 -10.63 -19.47
C LYS A 212 13.49 -9.56 -18.50
N TRP A 213 14.44 -8.95 -17.78
CA TRP A 213 14.14 -7.89 -16.82
C TRP A 213 13.34 -6.72 -17.41
N LEU A 214 13.59 -6.35 -18.68
CA LEU A 214 12.82 -5.30 -19.38
C LEU A 214 11.33 -5.65 -19.52
N GLN A 215 10.98 -6.93 -19.63
CA GLN A 215 9.59 -7.37 -19.74
C GLN A 215 8.82 -7.17 -18.43
N TRP A 216 9.52 -6.97 -17.31
CA TRP A 216 8.91 -6.77 -16.00
C TRP A 216 8.20 -5.41 -15.92
N PHE A 217 8.66 -4.44 -16.71
CA PHE A 217 8.12 -3.08 -16.76
C PHE A 217 7.03 -2.89 -17.82
N VAL A 218 6.80 -3.89 -18.67
CA VAL A 218 5.77 -3.83 -19.71
C VAL A 218 4.48 -4.46 -19.17
N PRO A 219 3.36 -3.71 -19.09
CA PRO A 219 2.08 -4.19 -18.60
C PRO A 219 1.39 -5.06 -19.66
N ARG A 220 1.97 -6.21 -20.00
CA ARG A 220 1.38 -7.18 -20.93
C ARG A 220 0.58 -8.22 -20.15
N ALA A 221 -0.56 -8.66 -20.68
CA ALA A 221 -1.23 -9.85 -20.17
C ALA A 221 -0.30 -11.06 -20.36
N SER A 222 -0.06 -11.80 -19.27
CA SER A 222 0.70 -13.04 -19.28
C SER A 222 -0.29 -14.21 -19.38
N ASP A 223 -0.08 -15.11 -20.34
CA ASP A 223 -0.86 -16.34 -20.44
C ASP A 223 -0.44 -17.30 -19.33
N LEU A 224 -1.30 -17.47 -18.32
CA LEU A 224 -1.11 -18.36 -17.15
C LEU A 224 -2.01 -19.60 -17.25
N HIS A 225 -2.09 -20.18 -18.44
CA HIS A 225 -3.04 -21.27 -18.71
C HIS A 225 -2.44 -22.67 -18.65
N ASP A 226 -1.15 -22.78 -18.38
CA ASP A 226 -0.49 -24.07 -18.25
C ASP A 226 -0.75 -24.70 -16.89
N LEU A 227 -1.34 -25.89 -16.92
CA LEU A 227 -1.52 -26.73 -15.75
C LEU A 227 -0.20 -27.38 -15.34
N ASN A 228 -0.01 -27.61 -14.05
CA ASN A 228 1.13 -28.38 -13.55
C ASN A 228 1.09 -29.80 -14.14
N PRO A 229 2.11 -30.23 -14.90
CA PRO A 229 2.11 -31.53 -15.57
C PRO A 229 1.96 -32.69 -14.58
N ARG A 230 2.54 -32.57 -13.37
CA ARG A 230 2.42 -33.60 -12.32
C ARG A 230 0.98 -33.77 -11.86
N VAL A 231 0.25 -32.66 -11.72
CA VAL A 231 -1.17 -32.68 -11.33
C VAL A 231 -2.03 -33.22 -12.47
N VAL A 232 -1.73 -32.85 -13.71
CA VAL A 232 -2.44 -33.39 -14.89
C VAL A 232 -2.26 -34.91 -14.99
N ASP A 233 -1.05 -35.42 -14.79
CA ASP A 233 -0.77 -36.85 -14.83
C ASP A 233 -1.49 -37.61 -13.70
N GLU A 234 -1.51 -37.06 -12.48
CA GLU A 234 -2.29 -37.62 -11.39
C GLU A 234 -3.80 -37.63 -11.69
N LEU A 235 -4.33 -36.57 -12.29
CA LEU A 235 -5.73 -36.50 -12.70
C LEU A 235 -6.05 -37.50 -13.81
N ARG A 236 -5.13 -37.72 -14.77
CA ARG A 236 -5.25 -38.77 -15.80
C ARG A 236 -5.27 -40.16 -15.19
N GLU A 237 -4.41 -40.45 -14.24
CA GLU A 237 -4.42 -41.74 -13.53
C GLU A 237 -5.73 -41.96 -12.76
N ARG A 238 -6.24 -40.92 -12.10
CA ARG A 238 -7.55 -40.97 -11.42
C ARG A 238 -8.71 -41.18 -12.40
N ALA A 239 -8.65 -40.57 -13.58
CA ALA A 239 -9.62 -40.78 -14.65
C ALA A 239 -9.61 -42.23 -15.14
N ARG A 240 -8.42 -42.78 -15.42
CA ARG A 240 -8.23 -44.18 -15.87
C ARG A 240 -8.72 -45.22 -14.87
N LYS A 241 -8.64 -44.93 -13.56
CA LYS A 241 -9.13 -45.84 -12.51
C LYS A 241 -10.66 -45.81 -12.34
N LYS A 242 -11.34 -44.81 -12.89
CA LYS A 242 -12.79 -44.62 -12.75
C LYS A 242 -13.60 -45.05 -13.99
N GLY A 243 -12.98 -45.10 -15.16
CA GLY A 243 -13.55 -45.66 -16.39
C GLY A 243 -13.32 -47.17 -16.46
#